data_AF-A0A1Y1MIB5-F1
#
_entry.id   AF-A0A1Y1MIB5-F1
#
_cell.length_a   1.000
_cell.length_b   1.000
_cell.length_c   1.000
_cell.angle_alpha   90.00
_cell.angle_beta   90.00
_cell.angle_gamma   90.00
#
_symmetry.space_group_name_H-M   'P 1'
#
loop_
_entity.id
_entity.type
_entity.pdbx_description
1 polymer ?
#
loop_
_entity_poly.entity_id
_entity_poly.type
_entity_poly.pdbx_seq_one_letter_code
_entity_poly.pdbx_strand_id
1 'polypeptide(L)'
;MDYLESDCTGGAPMLQKATYHWATITCEFLDAVQGLELGELLHDESFGLFEAMSAIEMMDPKMDAGMLCNRGNKKAKSFEQAVSDSTLKLNNFSNRELIDIIDTTLACIVSWLEGHSLAQTVFTNLYLHKPYSIEDRTLKVFSLAVYKVLEIIKEFIHKYVRVGGAGFYDSHLLF
;
A
#
# COMPACT_ATOMS: atom_id res chain seq x y z
N MET A 1 -5.32 30.10 -0.48
CA MET A 1 -5.81 29.39 0.71
C MET A 1 -4.55 28.88 1.39
N ASP A 2 -3.98 29.75 2.21
CA ASP A 2 -2.67 29.60 2.80
C ASP A 2 -2.75 28.61 3.96
N TYR A 3 -2.00 27.52 3.88
CA TYR A 3 -1.82 26.59 4.99
C TYR A 3 -0.83 27.23 5.97
N LEU A 4 -1.37 27.82 7.04
CA LEU A 4 -0.62 28.21 8.23
C LEU A 4 -0.28 26.95 9.03
N GLU A 5 0.99 26.54 9.04
CA GLU A 5 1.52 25.64 10.07
C GLU A 5 1.84 26.45 11.33
N SER A 6 1.33 25.97 12.48
CA SER A 6 1.53 26.56 13.80
C SER A 6 2.90 26.20 14.38
N ASP A 7 3.61 27.21 14.90
CA ASP A 7 4.90 27.05 15.57
C ASP A 7 4.80 26.23 16.86
N CYS A 8 5.48 25.08 16.88
CA CYS A 8 5.84 24.36 18.11
C CYS A 8 7.37 24.27 18.19
N THR A 9 7.96 25.09 19.05
CA THR A 9 9.40 25.16 19.33
C THR A 9 9.88 23.90 20.09
N GLY A 10 10.77 23.13 19.47
CA GLY A 10 11.50 22.04 20.13
C GLY A 10 12.61 21.51 19.21
N GLY A 11 13.87 21.76 19.57
CA GLY A 11 15.04 21.63 18.70
C GLY A 11 15.21 20.28 17.99
N ALA A 12 15.06 20.30 16.66
CA ALA A 12 15.67 19.35 15.74
C ALA A 12 16.77 20.09 14.94
N PRO A 13 17.87 19.44 14.56
CA PRO A 13 18.89 20.07 13.72
C PRO A 13 18.22 20.62 12.47
N MET A 14 18.42 21.91 12.20
CA MET A 14 17.81 22.61 11.08
C MET A 14 18.19 21.90 9.79
N LEU A 15 17.27 21.10 9.26
CA LEU A 15 17.38 20.58 7.91
C LEU A 15 17.41 21.81 7.01
N GLN A 16 18.57 22.09 6.42
CA GLN A 16 18.75 23.23 5.53
C GLN A 16 17.68 23.11 4.43
N LYS A 17 16.68 23.99 4.46
CA LYS A 17 15.55 23.94 3.55
C LYS A 17 16.10 24.14 2.14
N ALA A 18 16.16 23.05 1.37
CA ALA A 18 16.66 23.09 0.01
C ALA A 18 15.89 24.17 -0.76
N THR A 19 16.62 25.10 -1.35
CA THR A 19 16.02 26.15 -2.18
C THR A 19 15.86 25.57 -3.57
N TYR A 20 14.63 25.25 -3.94
CA TYR A 20 14.33 24.69 -5.26
C TYR A 20 14.01 25.82 -6.24
N HIS A 21 14.70 25.83 -7.38
CA HIS A 21 14.41 26.74 -8.49
C HIS A 21 13.69 25.96 -9.60
N TRP A 22 12.36 25.95 -9.55
CA TRP A 22 11.54 25.30 -10.57
C TRP A 22 11.42 26.20 -11.80
N ALA A 23 11.67 25.65 -12.98
CA ALA A 23 11.46 26.30 -14.26
C ALA A 23 10.42 25.51 -15.08
N THR A 24 9.53 26.22 -15.77
CA THR A 24 8.52 25.60 -16.63
C THR A 24 9.12 25.30 -17.99
N ILE A 25 9.19 24.01 -18.35
CA ILE A 25 9.78 23.53 -19.62
C ILE A 25 8.75 22.98 -20.62
N THR A 26 7.45 23.19 -20.38
CA THR A 26 6.37 22.53 -21.13
C THR A 26 6.45 22.80 -22.64
N CYS A 27 6.69 24.05 -23.06
CA CYS A 27 6.78 24.39 -24.48
C CYS A 27 8.02 23.76 -25.14
N GLU A 28 9.19 23.92 -24.51
CA GLU A 28 10.45 23.35 -25.00
C GLU A 28 10.38 21.83 -25.14
N PHE A 29 9.75 21.15 -24.17
CA PHE A 29 9.55 19.71 -24.21
C PHE A 29 8.62 19.28 -25.35
N LEU A 30 7.48 19.96 -25.53
CA LEU A 30 6.54 19.64 -26.60
C LEU A 30 7.12 19.92 -28.00
N ASP A 31 7.96 20.96 -28.13
CA ASP A 31 8.66 21.25 -29.38
C ASP A 31 9.71 20.17 -29.71
N ALA A 32 10.46 19.70 -28.71
CA ALA A 32 11.44 18.62 -28.89
C ALA A 32 10.80 17.27 -29.29
N VAL A 33 9.62 16.96 -28.75
CA VAL A 33 8.89 15.71 -29.04
C VAL A 33 8.43 15.63 -30.50
N GLN A 34 8.27 16.76 -31.21
CA GLN A 34 7.91 16.77 -32.63
C GLN A 34 8.99 16.13 -33.54
N GLY A 35 10.21 15.97 -33.03
CA GLY A 35 11.31 15.30 -33.74
C GLY A 35 11.24 13.78 -33.73
N LEU A 36 10.34 13.17 -32.95
CA LEU A 36 10.17 11.71 -32.88
C LEU A 36 9.26 11.21 -34.00
N GLU A 37 9.69 10.17 -34.70
CA GLU A 37 8.87 9.47 -35.69
C GLU A 37 7.90 8.46 -35.04
N LEU A 38 6.90 8.03 -35.80
CA LEU A 38 5.93 7.04 -35.32
C LEU A 38 6.64 5.71 -34.99
N GLY A 39 6.56 5.31 -33.72
CA GLY A 39 7.20 4.09 -33.23
C GLY A 39 8.55 4.31 -32.55
N GLU A 40 9.07 5.54 -32.53
CA GLU A 40 10.26 5.89 -31.76
C GLU A 40 9.91 6.18 -30.29
N LEU A 41 10.83 5.80 -29.40
CA LEU A 41 10.71 6.02 -27.97
C LEU A 41 12.07 6.48 -27.43
N LEU A 42 12.08 7.64 -26.76
CA LEU A 42 13.26 8.11 -26.05
C LEU A 42 13.23 7.59 -24.61
N HIS A 43 14.19 6.76 -24.24
CA HIS A 43 14.39 6.28 -22.88
C HIS A 43 15.86 6.02 -22.61
N ASP A 44 16.23 5.85 -21.34
CA ASP A 44 17.58 5.48 -20.94
C ASP A 44 17.91 4.04 -21.38
N GLU A 45 19.18 3.75 -21.71
CA GLU A 45 19.62 2.41 -22.15
C GLU A 45 19.36 1.32 -21.10
N SER A 46 19.31 1.69 -19.81
CA SER A 46 19.01 0.75 -18.72
C SER A 46 17.51 0.50 -18.53
N PHE A 47 16.63 1.32 -19.10
CA PHE A 47 15.19 1.20 -18.94
C PHE A 47 14.59 0.26 -19.98
N GLY A 48 14.03 -0.87 -19.51
CA GLY A 48 13.45 -1.88 -20.38
C GLY A 48 11.96 -1.64 -20.67
N LEU A 49 11.50 -1.99 -21.88
CA LEU A 49 10.07 -1.96 -22.21
C LEU A 49 9.21 -2.90 -21.33
N PHE A 50 9.81 -3.99 -20.84
CA PHE A 50 9.13 -4.88 -19.89
C PHE A 50 8.85 -4.19 -18.55
N GLU A 51 9.75 -3.31 -18.10
CA GLU A 51 9.55 -2.50 -16.90
C GLU A 51 8.48 -1.42 -17.16
N ALA A 52 8.45 -0.85 -18.36
CA ALA A 52 7.39 0.08 -18.76
C ALA A 52 5.98 -0.56 -18.70
N MET A 53 5.86 -1.88 -18.90
CA MET A 53 4.57 -2.58 -18.82
C MET A 53 3.99 -2.64 -17.40
N SER A 54 4.82 -2.50 -16.36
CA SER A 54 4.35 -2.46 -14.97
C SER A 54 4.09 -1.02 -14.47
N ALA A 55 4.38 -0.01 -15.29
CA ALA A 55 4.15 1.38 -14.94
C ALA A 55 2.65 1.67 -14.75
N ILE A 56 2.34 2.50 -13.75
CA ILE A 56 0.97 2.92 -13.46
C ILE A 56 0.60 4.07 -14.39
N GLU A 57 -0.50 3.91 -15.14
CA GLU A 57 -1.06 4.97 -15.97
C GLU A 57 -1.97 5.89 -15.12
N MET A 58 -1.55 7.15 -14.94
CA MET A 58 -2.35 8.14 -14.23
C MET A 58 -3.64 8.47 -14.98
N MET A 59 -4.72 8.74 -14.24
CA MET A 59 -6.06 9.03 -14.77
C MET A 59 -6.73 7.86 -15.52
N ASP A 60 -6.11 6.69 -15.61
CA ASP A 60 -6.80 5.48 -16.10
C ASP A 60 -7.69 4.88 -15.00
N PRO A 61 -8.99 4.67 -15.24
CA PRO A 61 -9.90 4.17 -14.20
C PRO A 61 -9.67 2.74 -13.68
N LYS A 62 -8.78 1.96 -14.30
CA LYS A 62 -8.40 0.60 -13.88
C LYS A 62 -7.01 0.56 -13.27
N MET A 63 -6.08 1.37 -13.78
CA MET A 63 -4.68 1.39 -13.32
C MET A 63 -4.45 2.42 -12.21
N ASP A 64 -5.22 3.51 -12.17
CA ASP A 64 -5.09 4.56 -11.16
C ASP A 64 -6.03 4.34 -9.96
N ALA A 65 -5.45 3.98 -8.81
CA ALA A 65 -6.19 3.80 -7.56
C ALA A 65 -6.87 5.09 -7.08
N GLY A 66 -6.36 6.27 -7.45
CA GLY A 66 -6.99 7.56 -7.17
C GLY A 66 -8.32 7.75 -7.91
N MET A 67 -8.47 7.11 -9.08
CA MET A 67 -9.70 7.15 -9.88
C MET A 67 -10.79 6.19 -9.38
N LEU A 68 -10.41 5.11 -8.68
CA LEU A 68 -11.33 4.11 -8.12
C LEU A 68 -12.24 4.66 -7.01
N CYS A 69 -11.89 5.81 -6.41
CA CYS A 69 -12.74 6.54 -5.46
C CYS A 69 -14.12 6.92 -6.03
N ASN A 70 -14.31 6.87 -7.35
CA ASN A 70 -15.55 7.20 -8.06
C ASN A 70 -16.34 5.99 -8.61
N ARG A 71 -15.81 4.76 -8.54
CA ARG A 71 -16.47 3.56 -9.12
C ARG A 71 -17.13 2.69 -8.04
N GLY A 72 -18.33 3.09 -7.62
CA GLY A 72 -19.27 2.24 -6.89
C GLY A 72 -19.48 2.63 -5.42
N ASN A 73 -20.71 2.40 -4.93
CA ASN A 73 -21.28 2.83 -3.64
C ASN A 73 -20.59 2.35 -2.35
N LYS A 74 -19.35 1.83 -2.40
CA LYS A 74 -18.58 1.44 -1.22
C LYS A 74 -17.15 1.91 -1.35
N LYS A 75 -16.91 3.17 -0.99
CA LYS A 75 -15.54 3.63 -0.68
C LYS A 75 -14.95 2.65 0.33
N ALA A 76 -13.76 2.11 0.04
CA ALA A 76 -13.02 1.34 1.03
C ALA A 76 -12.84 2.23 2.25
N LYS A 77 -13.46 1.86 3.36
CA LYS A 77 -13.39 2.66 4.58
C LYS A 77 -12.04 2.43 5.23
N SER A 78 -11.35 3.51 5.56
CA SER A 78 -10.22 3.44 6.48
C SER A 78 -10.70 2.98 7.87
N PHE A 79 -9.77 2.52 8.70
CA PHE A 79 -10.07 2.14 10.09
C PHE A 79 -10.77 3.29 10.83
N GLU A 80 -10.27 4.51 10.70
CA GLU A 80 -10.81 5.71 11.36
C GLU A 80 -12.23 6.01 10.93
N GLN A 81 -12.48 5.96 9.61
CA GLN A 81 -13.82 6.17 9.05
C GLN A 81 -14.80 5.08 9.48
N ALA A 82 -14.34 3.83 9.53
CA ALA A 82 -15.20 2.72 9.92
C ALA A 82 -15.59 2.80 11.41
N VAL A 83 -14.69 3.30 12.26
CA VAL A 83 -14.93 3.58 13.68
C VAL A 83 -15.84 4.80 13.85
N SER A 84 -15.61 5.91 13.14
CA SER A 84 -16.45 7.12 13.24
C SER A 84 -17.88 6.85 12.82
N ASP A 85 -18.07 6.03 11.77
CA ASP A 85 -19.39 5.65 11.26
C ASP A 85 -20.06 4.57 12.12
N SER A 86 -19.43 4.12 13.22
CA SER A 86 -19.88 3.00 14.07
C SER A 86 -20.13 1.71 13.29
N THR A 87 -19.50 1.56 12.11
CA THR A 87 -19.57 0.34 11.29
C THR A 87 -18.57 -0.72 11.71
N LEU A 88 -17.51 -0.33 12.43
CA LEU A 88 -16.53 -1.21 13.04
C LEU A 88 -16.70 -1.20 14.56
N LYS A 89 -16.95 -2.38 15.12
CA LYS A 89 -17.13 -2.57 16.56
C LYS A 89 -15.75 -2.71 17.21
N LEU A 90 -15.49 -2.04 18.33
CA LEU A 90 -14.19 -2.12 19.02
C LEU A 90 -14.24 -2.92 20.33
N ASN A 91 -15.44 -3.15 20.87
CA ASN A 91 -15.69 -3.82 22.14
C ASN A 91 -16.98 -4.64 22.12
N ASN A 92 -17.27 -5.38 23.21
CA ASN A 92 -18.50 -6.15 23.40
C ASN A 92 -18.75 -7.25 22.35
N PHE A 93 -17.70 -7.89 21.84
CA PHE A 93 -17.85 -9.00 20.91
C PHE A 93 -18.46 -10.22 21.58
N SER A 94 -19.39 -10.88 20.89
CA SER A 94 -19.83 -12.21 21.26
C SER A 94 -18.79 -13.26 20.83
N ASN A 95 -18.76 -14.41 21.51
CA ASN A 95 -17.88 -15.52 21.13
C ASN A 95 -18.07 -15.95 19.66
N ARG A 96 -19.31 -15.86 19.15
CA ARG A 96 -19.61 -16.18 17.75
C ARG A 96 -18.95 -15.20 16.79
N GLU A 97 -19.05 -13.89 17.06
CA GLU A 97 -18.39 -12.86 16.24
C GLU A 97 -16.87 -13.01 16.26
N LEU A 98 -16.29 -13.31 17.43
CA LEU A 98 -14.84 -13.55 17.54
C LEU A 98 -14.40 -14.73 16.68
N ILE A 99 -15.11 -15.86 16.77
CA ILE A 99 -14.80 -17.05 15.96
C ILE A 99 -14.92 -16.74 14.47
N ASP A 100 -15.96 -16.01 14.06
CA ASP A 100 -16.19 -15.64 12.66
C ASP A 100 -15.05 -14.77 12.09
N ILE A 101 -14.60 -13.77 12.86
CA ILE A 101 -13.46 -12.91 12.48
C ILE A 101 -12.18 -13.73 12.39
N ILE A 102 -11.94 -14.62 13.35
CA ILE A 102 -10.74 -15.47 13.39
C ILE A 102 -10.72 -16.41 12.18
N ASP A 103 -11.82 -17.12 11.92
CA ASP A 103 -11.93 -18.08 10.83
C ASP A 103 -11.73 -17.40 9.46
N THR A 104 -12.39 -16.25 9.27
CA THR A 104 -12.21 -15.44 8.06
C THR A 104 -10.77 -14.98 7.88
N THR A 105 -10.11 -14.54 8.96
CA THR A 105 -8.71 -14.10 8.91
C THR A 105 -7.78 -15.26 8.55
N LEU A 106 -8.01 -16.45 9.10
CA LEU A 106 -7.23 -17.64 8.76
C LEU A 106 -7.43 -18.05 7.30
N ALA A 107 -8.66 -17.99 6.78
CA ALA A 107 -8.94 -18.24 5.36
C ALA A 107 -8.18 -17.24 4.47
N CYS A 108 -8.15 -15.95 4.81
CA CYS A 108 -7.37 -14.95 4.09
C CYS A 108 -5.87 -15.23 4.10
N ILE A 109 -5.32 -15.74 5.22
CA ILE A 109 -3.91 -16.15 5.30
C ILE A 109 -3.64 -17.32 4.35
N VAL A 110 -4.54 -18.31 4.29
CA VAL A 110 -4.40 -19.42 3.34
C VAL A 110 -4.42 -18.91 1.89
N SER A 111 -5.37 -18.03 1.53
CA SER A 111 -5.39 -17.44 0.19
C SER A 111 -4.13 -16.64 -0.14
N TRP A 112 -3.55 -15.94 0.83
CA TRP A 112 -2.25 -15.29 0.65
C TRP A 112 -1.14 -16.31 0.35
N LEU A 113 -1.10 -17.41 1.08
CA LEU A 113 -0.12 -18.48 0.87
C LEU A 113 -0.29 -19.21 -0.48
N GLU A 114 -1.49 -19.17 -1.07
CA GLU A 114 -1.77 -19.68 -2.42
C GLU A 114 -1.30 -18.73 -3.55
N GLY A 115 -0.80 -17.52 -3.21
CA GLY A 115 -0.18 -16.59 -4.16
C GLY A 115 -0.99 -15.33 -4.45
N HIS A 116 -2.10 -15.08 -3.74
CA HIS A 116 -2.80 -13.80 -3.82
C HIS A 116 -2.05 -12.70 -3.07
N SER A 117 -2.28 -11.41 -3.40
CA SER A 117 -1.64 -10.29 -2.70
C SER A 117 -2.07 -10.21 -1.24
N LEU A 118 -1.12 -9.87 -0.36
CA LEU A 118 -1.37 -9.65 1.07
C LEU A 118 -2.34 -8.48 1.31
N ALA A 119 -2.20 -7.41 0.52
CA ALA A 119 -3.08 -6.25 0.58
C ALA A 119 -4.54 -6.59 0.22
N GLN A 120 -4.73 -7.54 -0.70
CA GLN A 120 -6.04 -7.96 -1.19
C GLN A 120 -6.69 -9.08 -0.36
N THR A 121 -5.94 -9.69 0.56
CA THR A 121 -6.41 -10.81 1.38
C THR A 121 -6.41 -10.43 2.85
N VAL A 122 -5.31 -10.61 3.55
CA VAL A 122 -5.21 -10.47 5.02
C VAL A 122 -5.49 -9.02 5.45
N PHE A 123 -4.96 -8.03 4.73
CA PHE A 123 -5.19 -6.62 5.07
C PHE A 123 -6.54 -6.06 4.65
N THR A 124 -7.45 -6.89 4.12
CA THR A 124 -8.87 -6.53 4.06
C THR A 124 -9.51 -6.49 5.44
N ASN A 125 -8.93 -7.21 6.42
CA ASN A 125 -9.37 -7.13 7.82
C ASN A 125 -8.88 -5.84 8.48
N LEU A 126 -9.80 -4.89 8.68
CA LEU A 126 -9.53 -3.59 9.30
C LEU A 126 -8.97 -3.69 10.73
N TYR A 127 -9.28 -4.74 11.49
CA TYR A 127 -8.75 -4.92 12.85
C TYR A 127 -7.22 -5.05 12.86
N LEU A 128 -6.64 -5.55 11.77
CA LEU A 128 -5.19 -5.62 11.64
C LEU A 128 -4.58 -4.24 11.44
N HIS A 129 -5.26 -3.24 10.88
CA HIS A 129 -4.62 -1.94 10.61
C HIS A 129 -4.17 -1.22 11.89
N LYS A 130 -4.96 -1.35 12.98
CA LYS A 130 -4.67 -0.73 14.29
C LYS A 130 -5.04 -1.66 15.46
N PRO A 131 -4.25 -2.72 15.73
CA PRO A 131 -4.59 -3.73 16.73
C PRO A 131 -4.62 -3.17 18.16
N TYR A 132 -3.83 -2.13 18.44
CA TYR A 132 -3.81 -1.48 19.76
C TYR A 132 -5.09 -0.71 20.10
N SER A 133 -5.82 -0.26 19.08
CA SER A 133 -7.08 0.49 19.22
C SER A 133 -8.29 -0.41 19.53
N ILE A 134 -8.14 -1.73 19.46
CA ILE A 134 -9.18 -2.71 19.83
C ILE A 134 -9.29 -2.75 21.35
N GLU A 135 -10.49 -2.77 21.93
CA GLU A 135 -10.65 -2.87 23.39
C GLU A 135 -10.71 -4.34 23.84
N ASP A 136 -11.29 -5.22 23.01
CA ASP A 136 -11.37 -6.65 23.29
C ASP A 136 -9.99 -7.32 23.34
N ARG A 137 -9.68 -7.93 24.48
CA ARG A 137 -8.37 -8.56 24.73
C ARG A 137 -8.11 -9.73 23.80
N THR A 138 -9.11 -10.55 23.53
CA THR A 138 -8.96 -11.77 22.72
C THR A 138 -8.64 -11.40 21.29
N LEU A 139 -9.43 -10.51 20.69
CA LEU A 139 -9.22 -10.05 19.34
C LEU A 139 -7.90 -9.28 19.19
N LYS A 140 -7.55 -8.41 20.15
CA LYS A 140 -6.26 -7.71 20.16
C LYS A 140 -5.06 -8.68 20.13
N VAL A 141 -5.06 -9.66 21.03
CA VAL A 141 -3.97 -10.65 21.11
C VAL A 141 -3.91 -11.48 19.82
N PHE A 142 -5.06 -11.89 19.28
CA PHE A 142 -5.14 -12.59 18.01
C PHE A 142 -4.55 -11.76 16.86
N SER A 143 -4.96 -10.49 16.72
CA SER A 143 -4.42 -9.60 15.67
C SER A 143 -2.90 -9.44 15.77
N LEU A 144 -2.35 -9.27 16.97
CA LEU A 144 -0.90 -9.20 17.19
C LEU A 144 -0.20 -10.53 16.85
N ALA A 145 -0.81 -11.66 17.18
CA ALA A 145 -0.29 -12.98 16.84
C ALA A 145 -0.26 -13.18 15.32
N VAL A 146 -1.32 -12.78 14.61
CA VAL A 146 -1.37 -12.81 13.14
C VAL A 146 -0.24 -11.98 12.55
N TYR A 147 -0.02 -10.76 13.03
CA TYR A 147 1.13 -9.95 12.60
C TYR A 147 2.46 -10.66 12.77
N LYS A 148 2.66 -11.32 13.92
CA LYS A 148 3.91 -12.03 14.18
C LYS A 148 4.09 -13.22 13.23
N VAL A 149 3.01 -13.94 12.93
CA VAL A 149 3.02 -15.02 11.95
C VAL A 149 3.36 -14.50 10.55
N LEU A 150 2.74 -13.40 10.10
CA LEU A 150 3.04 -12.78 8.81
C LEU A 150 4.52 -12.35 8.72
N GLU A 151 5.07 -11.77 9.79
CA GLU A 151 6.47 -11.37 9.87
C GLU A 151 7.41 -12.58 9.74
N ILE A 152 7.13 -13.66 10.48
CA ILE A 152 7.92 -14.90 10.40
C ILE A 152 7.87 -15.48 8.97
N ILE A 153 6.68 -15.59 8.38
CA ILE A 153 6.53 -16.11 7.01
C ILE A 153 7.31 -15.24 6.02
N LYS A 154 7.21 -13.92 6.15
CA LYS A 154 7.96 -12.96 5.34
C LYS A 154 9.47 -13.19 5.48
N GLU A 155 9.99 -13.33 6.70
CA GLU A 155 11.41 -13.62 6.94
C GLU A 155 11.86 -14.92 6.27
N PHE A 156 11.06 -15.99 6.35
CA PHE A 156 11.34 -17.25 5.67
C PHE A 156 11.43 -17.05 4.16
N ILE A 157 10.44 -16.40 3.54
CA ILE A 157 10.42 -16.15 2.09
C ILE A 157 11.66 -15.34 1.68
N HIS A 158 11.97 -14.25 2.39
CA HIS A 158 13.15 -13.41 2.08
C HIS A 158 14.46 -14.19 2.20
N LYS A 159 14.58 -15.06 3.21
CA LYS A 159 15.75 -15.92 3.39
C LYS A 159 15.89 -16.91 2.23
N TYR A 160 14.80 -17.54 1.79
CA TYR A 160 14.83 -18.47 0.66
C TYR A 160 15.15 -17.78 -0.66
N VAL A 161 14.57 -16.60 -0.92
CA VAL A 161 14.89 -15.81 -2.12
C VAL A 161 16.39 -15.46 -2.17
N ARG A 162 16.98 -15.07 -1.04
CA ARG A 162 18.44 -14.77 -0.97
C ARG A 162 19.33 -16.00 -1.16
N VAL A 163 18.89 -17.18 -0.73
CA VAL A 163 19.67 -18.42 -0.83
C VAL A 163 19.48 -19.11 -2.20
N GLY A 164 18.32 -18.95 -2.84
CA GLY A 164 18.01 -19.52 -4.16
C GLY A 164 18.37 -18.64 -5.35
N GLY A 165 18.58 -17.33 -5.14
CA GLY A 165 18.72 -16.33 -6.20
C GLY A 165 20.16 -15.89 -6.50
N ALA A 166 20.99 -16.79 -7.02
CA ALA A 166 22.06 -16.40 -7.96
C ALA A 166 21.56 -16.39 -9.42
N GLY A 167 20.25 -16.49 -9.63
CA GLY A 167 19.62 -16.34 -10.94
C GLY A 167 18.15 -15.98 -10.76
N PHE A 168 17.79 -14.80 -11.27
CA PHE A 168 16.45 -14.39 -11.69
C PHE A 168 15.31 -14.56 -10.66
N TYR A 169 14.83 -13.46 -10.07
CA TYR A 169 13.50 -12.88 -10.30
C TYR A 169 13.16 -11.80 -9.26
N ASP A 170 12.42 -10.83 -9.76
CA ASP A 170 11.95 -9.57 -9.19
C ASP A 170 11.28 -9.71 -7.81
N SER A 171 11.75 -8.92 -6.85
CA SER A 171 11.23 -8.82 -5.47
C SER A 171 9.91 -8.05 -5.34
N HIS A 172 9.38 -7.49 -6.43
CA HIS A 172 8.22 -6.58 -6.38
C HIS A 172 6.84 -7.27 -6.33
N LEU A 173 6.74 -8.59 -6.46
CA LEU A 173 5.44 -9.30 -6.53
C LEU A 173 4.95 -9.95 -5.22
N LEU A 174 5.63 -9.73 -4.09
CA LEU A 174 5.26 -10.33 -2.79
C LEU A 174 4.55 -9.37 -1.81
N PHE A 175 4.22 -8.15 -2.24
CA PHE A 175 3.48 -7.17 -1.44
C PHE A 175 2.20 -6.71 -2.14
#